data_AF-A0A3N5VN99-F1
#
_entry.id   AF-A0A3N5VN99-F1
#
_cell.length_a   1.000
_cell.length_b   1.000
_cell.length_c   1.000
_cell.angle_alpha   90.00
_cell.angle_beta   90.00
_cell.angle_gamma   90.00
#
_symmetry.space_group_name_H-M   'P 1'
#
loop_
_entity.id
_entity.type
_entity.pdbx_description
1 polymer ?
#
loop_
_entity_poly.entity_id
_entity_poly.type
_entity_poly.pdbx_seq_one_letter_code
_entity_poly.pdbx_strand_id
1 'polypeptide(L)'
;WQTVRERLLARRICNLGLRIKGAPIEPYIRQLRRELGAKGLDYTPAFYLTDSWGCPDRVPVIGIPFYLASAPLGRIEKEQTGRLEDVQTIMQLLRHETGHAINYAFRLWEQPGWKEVFGPFSKPYRDVFHPNPWSRRFVRHICSCPYRYTYAQKHPDEDFAETFAVWLTPRSGWRRKYRGWPVIEKLRYVDRLMRKICGQEPRCRRGRLVNPVRELTMPLAEHYRRQAGKYGRTG
;
A
#
# COMPACT_ATOMS: atom_id res chain seq x y z
N TRP A 1 8.06 28.98 -11.68
CA TRP A 1 7.85 27.51 -11.61
C TRP A 1 8.01 26.82 -12.97
N GLN A 2 7.48 27.38 -14.05
CA GLN A 2 7.52 26.78 -15.40
C GLN A 2 8.90 26.22 -15.82
N THR A 3 9.97 27.00 -15.67
CA THR A 3 11.34 26.56 -15.99
C THR A 3 11.79 25.33 -15.19
N VAL A 4 11.42 25.25 -13.91
CA VAL A 4 11.74 24.09 -13.05
C VAL A 4 10.95 22.87 -13.51
N ARG A 5 9.66 23.06 -13.81
CA ARG A 5 8.77 22.01 -14.32
C ARG A 5 9.31 21.42 -15.63
N GLU A 6 9.65 22.25 -16.61
CA GLU A 6 10.20 21.81 -17.90
C GLU A 6 11.51 21.02 -17.73
N ARG A 7 12.41 21.51 -16.87
CA ARG A 7 13.66 20.81 -16.54
C ARG A 7 13.41 19.45 -15.89
N LEU A 8 12.44 19.33 -14.99
CA LEU A 8 12.09 18.05 -14.37
C LEU A 8 11.45 17.09 -15.37
N LEU A 9 10.53 17.58 -16.21
CA LEU A 9 9.86 16.81 -17.25
C LEU A 9 10.83 16.22 -18.29
N ALA A 10 11.87 16.97 -18.66
CA ALA A 10 12.88 16.51 -19.61
C ALA A 10 13.88 15.49 -19.04
N ARG A 11 14.02 15.40 -17.71
CA ARG A 11 14.97 14.48 -17.06
C ARG A 11 14.44 13.05 -17.00
N ARG A 12 15.35 12.10 -17.13
CA ARG A 12 15.09 10.67 -16.83
C ARG A 12 14.77 10.51 -15.34
N ILE A 13 13.76 9.71 -15.01
CA ILE A 13 13.32 9.54 -13.61
C ILE A 13 14.46 9.04 -12.71
N CYS A 14 15.25 8.08 -13.20
CA CYS A 14 16.43 7.56 -12.49
C CYS A 14 17.49 8.63 -12.17
N ASN A 15 17.52 9.75 -12.91
CA ASN A 15 18.49 10.83 -12.76
C ASN A 15 17.98 11.99 -11.89
N LEU A 16 16.80 11.86 -11.29
CA LEU A 16 16.23 12.88 -10.40
C LEU A 16 16.87 12.92 -9.01
N GLY A 17 17.73 11.96 -8.67
CA GLY A 17 18.47 11.93 -7.41
C GLY A 17 17.57 11.71 -6.18
N LEU A 18 16.42 11.08 -6.37
CA LEU A 18 15.40 10.92 -5.32
C LEU A 18 15.84 9.95 -4.24
N ARG A 19 15.52 10.29 -2.99
CA ARG A 19 15.78 9.48 -1.79
C ARG A 19 14.61 9.63 -0.83
N ILE A 20 14.39 8.62 0.01
CA ILE A 20 13.37 8.68 1.07
C ILE A 20 13.86 9.55 2.24
N LYS A 21 15.15 9.46 2.61
CA LYS A 21 15.73 10.28 3.67
C LYS A 21 15.67 11.76 3.28
N GLY A 22 15.08 12.59 4.13
CA GLY A 22 14.85 14.01 3.93
C GLY A 22 13.65 14.34 3.04
N ALA A 23 12.90 13.35 2.53
CA ALA A 23 11.79 13.59 1.64
C ALA A 23 10.46 13.87 2.37
N PRO A 24 9.47 14.50 1.70
CA PRO A 24 8.15 14.75 2.26
C PRO A 24 7.42 13.49 2.76
N ILE A 25 7.71 12.30 2.19
CA ILE A 25 7.11 11.03 2.62
C ILE A 25 7.67 10.49 3.95
N GLU A 26 8.89 10.90 4.35
CA GLU A 26 9.60 10.34 5.50
C GLU A 26 8.85 10.46 6.84
N PRO A 27 8.22 11.61 7.18
CA PRO A 27 7.44 11.73 8.41
C PRO A 27 6.33 10.69 8.55
N TYR A 28 5.68 10.31 7.44
CA TYR A 28 4.62 9.29 7.43
C TYR A 28 5.17 7.88 7.62
N ILE A 29 6.34 7.59 7.05
CA ILE A 29 7.08 6.33 7.31
C ILE A 29 7.47 6.25 8.79
N ARG A 30 7.96 7.35 9.38
CA ARG A 30 8.25 7.40 10.82
C ARG A 30 7.01 7.20 11.68
N GLN A 31 5.87 7.76 11.26
CA GLN A 31 4.59 7.52 11.92
C GLN A 31 4.21 6.03 11.86
N LEU A 32 4.25 5.42 10.68
CA LEU A 32 3.96 3.98 10.51
C LEU A 32 4.85 3.11 11.43
N ARG A 33 6.15 3.40 11.50
CA ARG A 33 7.08 2.68 12.40
C ARG A 33 6.67 2.80 13.87
N ARG A 34 6.24 3.97 14.32
CA ARG A 34 5.72 4.15 15.69
C ARG A 34 4.43 3.36 15.92
N GLU A 35 3.54 3.31 14.92
CA GLU A 35 2.29 2.55 15.01
C GLU A 35 2.56 1.04 15.10
N LEU A 36 3.54 0.52 14.36
CA LEU A 36 3.99 -0.87 14.46
C LEU A 36 4.62 -1.18 15.82
N GLY A 37 5.54 -0.32 16.29
CA GLY A 37 6.17 -0.47 17.61
C GLY A 37 5.15 -0.43 18.76
N ALA A 38 4.15 0.45 18.69
CA ALA A 38 3.05 0.51 19.66
C ALA A 38 2.18 -0.75 19.68
N LYS A 39 2.29 -1.63 18.68
CA LYS A 39 1.65 -2.94 18.59
C LYS A 39 2.58 -4.11 18.90
N GLY A 40 3.84 -3.84 19.29
CA GLY A 40 4.84 -4.87 19.55
C GLY A 40 5.43 -5.52 18.29
N LEU A 41 5.26 -4.89 17.12
CA LEU A 41 5.87 -5.38 15.88
C LEU A 41 7.21 -4.70 15.65
N ASP A 42 8.29 -5.41 15.96
CA ASP A 42 9.66 -4.91 15.79
C ASP A 42 10.11 -4.92 14.32
N TYR A 43 9.51 -5.81 13.51
CA TYR A 43 9.79 -5.86 12.08
C TYR A 43 9.09 -4.73 11.32
N THR A 44 9.90 -3.89 10.66
CA THR A 44 9.43 -2.90 9.68
C THR A 44 9.92 -3.31 8.28
N PRO A 45 9.03 -3.44 7.29
CA PRO A 45 9.42 -3.66 5.90
C PRO A 45 10.38 -2.61 5.36
N ALA A 46 11.18 -2.97 4.35
CA ALA A 46 11.98 -1.99 3.62
C ALA A 46 11.08 -1.17 2.68
N PHE A 47 11.49 0.07 2.41
CA PHE A 47 10.79 0.98 1.50
C PHE A 47 11.67 1.32 0.32
N TYR A 48 11.08 1.42 -0.86
CA TYR A 48 11.77 1.86 -2.08
C TYR A 48 10.88 2.77 -2.92
N LEU A 49 11.50 3.62 -3.73
CA LEU A 49 10.77 4.48 -4.66
C LEU A 49 10.55 3.74 -5.98
N THR A 50 9.34 3.86 -6.52
CA THR A 50 8.89 3.24 -7.78
C THR A 50 7.84 4.14 -8.45
N ASP A 51 7.19 3.66 -9.50
CA ASP A 51 6.16 4.37 -10.27
C ASP A 51 4.73 4.29 -9.68
N SER A 52 4.45 3.39 -8.73
CA SER A 52 3.14 3.29 -8.06
C SER A 52 3.23 2.75 -6.63
N TRP A 53 2.16 2.91 -5.85
CA TRP A 53 2.01 2.16 -4.59
C TRP A 53 1.95 0.66 -4.88
N GLY A 54 2.48 -0.14 -3.95
CA GLY A 54 2.33 -1.58 -4.00
C GLY A 54 3.35 -2.34 -3.14
N CYS A 55 3.07 -3.62 -2.96
CA CYS A 55 3.97 -4.59 -2.35
C CYS A 55 4.16 -5.71 -3.39
N PRO A 56 5.37 -5.91 -3.95
CA PRO A 56 5.56 -6.94 -4.96
C PRO A 56 5.19 -8.33 -4.43
N ASP A 57 4.64 -9.18 -5.29
CA ASP A 57 4.11 -10.49 -4.90
C ASP A 57 5.13 -11.29 -4.08
N ARG A 58 4.76 -11.63 -2.85
CA ARG A 58 5.57 -12.38 -1.87
C ARG A 58 6.92 -11.75 -1.54
N VAL A 59 7.11 -10.45 -1.81
CA VAL A 59 8.32 -9.71 -1.44
C VAL A 59 7.96 -8.70 -0.34
N PRO A 60 8.57 -8.79 0.86
CA PRO A 60 8.17 -7.98 2.01
C PRO A 60 8.79 -6.57 1.97
N VAL A 61 8.49 -5.81 0.92
CA VAL A 61 8.96 -4.45 0.67
C VAL A 61 7.82 -3.58 0.16
N ILE A 62 7.84 -2.30 0.51
CA ILE A 62 6.79 -1.34 0.15
C ILE A 62 7.33 -0.39 -0.92
N GLY A 63 6.69 -0.41 -2.08
CA GLY A 63 6.88 0.53 -3.17
C GLY A 63 6.10 1.81 -2.91
N ILE A 64 6.80 2.95 -2.98
CA ILE A 64 6.25 4.29 -2.81
C ILE A 64 6.39 5.04 -4.15
N PRO A 65 5.32 5.67 -4.67
CA PRO A 65 5.42 6.51 -5.86
C PRO A 65 6.48 7.61 -5.69
N PHE A 66 7.35 7.73 -6.68
CA PHE A 66 8.49 8.63 -6.63
C PHE A 66 8.10 10.12 -6.49
N TYR A 67 6.90 10.51 -6.93
CA TYR A 67 6.43 11.89 -6.82
C TYR A 67 6.22 12.33 -5.36
N LEU A 68 6.02 11.39 -4.43
CA LEU A 68 5.95 11.69 -2.99
C LEU A 68 7.32 11.98 -2.37
N ALA A 69 8.40 11.74 -3.11
CA ALA A 69 9.76 12.00 -2.63
C ALA A 69 10.18 13.49 -2.78
N SER A 70 9.38 14.32 -3.46
CA SER A 70 9.75 15.71 -3.76
C SER A 70 8.52 16.59 -4.00
N ALA A 71 8.41 17.73 -3.31
CA ALA A 71 7.29 18.66 -3.48
C ALA A 71 7.12 19.18 -4.92
N PRO A 72 8.19 19.55 -5.64
CA PRO A 72 8.15 19.77 -7.09
C PRO A 72 7.50 18.65 -7.90
N LEU A 73 7.80 17.38 -7.60
CA LEU A 73 7.23 16.24 -8.33
C LEU A 73 5.77 16.01 -7.95
N GLY A 74 5.40 16.12 -6.67
CA GLY A 74 4.00 16.06 -6.25
C GLY A 74 3.14 17.17 -6.88
N ARG A 75 3.72 18.35 -7.13
CA ARG A 75 3.04 19.41 -7.90
C ARG A 75 2.82 19.00 -9.36
N ILE A 76 3.82 18.40 -10.01
CA ILE A 76 3.67 17.89 -11.39
C ILE A 76 2.62 16.79 -11.42
N GLU A 77 2.63 15.85 -10.47
CA GLU A 77 1.63 14.79 -10.36
C GLU A 77 0.21 15.37 -10.36
N LYS A 78 -0.05 16.33 -9.46
CA LYS A 78 -1.34 17.02 -9.35
C LYS A 78 -1.74 17.73 -10.64
N GLU A 79 -0.79 18.37 -11.34
CA GLU A 79 -1.03 19.04 -12.62
C GLU A 79 -1.36 18.04 -13.75
N GLN A 80 -0.78 16.83 -13.73
CA GLN A 80 -0.94 15.82 -14.79
C GLN A 80 -2.16 14.92 -14.58
N THR A 81 -2.46 14.54 -13.34
CA THR A 81 -3.52 13.57 -13.01
C THR A 81 -4.73 14.19 -12.33
N GLY A 82 -4.65 15.47 -11.96
CA GLY A 82 -5.67 16.20 -11.21
C GLY A 82 -5.77 15.78 -9.75
N ARG A 83 -4.91 14.86 -9.27
CA ARG A 83 -4.97 14.27 -7.94
C ARG A 83 -3.59 14.19 -7.30
N LEU A 84 -3.56 14.35 -5.98
CA LEU A 84 -2.41 14.07 -5.14
C LEU A 84 -2.94 13.52 -3.83
N GLU A 85 -2.32 12.47 -3.30
CA GLU A 85 -2.74 11.86 -2.06
C GLU A 85 -2.59 12.84 -0.89
N ASP A 86 -3.67 13.01 -0.13
CA ASP A 86 -3.61 13.71 1.14
C ASP A 86 -2.98 12.82 2.23
N VAL A 87 -2.76 13.41 3.40
CA VAL A 87 -2.16 12.72 4.56
C VAL A 87 -2.93 11.45 4.93
N GLN A 88 -4.26 11.51 4.86
CA GLN A 88 -5.11 10.37 5.19
C GLN A 88 -4.87 9.22 4.20
N THR A 89 -4.88 9.52 2.90
CA THR A 89 -4.69 8.55 1.83
C THR A 89 -3.29 7.94 1.87
N ILE A 90 -2.24 8.75 2.07
CA ILE A 90 -0.86 8.27 2.26
C ILE A 90 -0.79 7.27 3.41
N MET A 91 -1.38 7.60 4.56
CA MET A 91 -1.37 6.69 5.72
C MET A 91 -2.25 5.46 5.51
N GLN A 92 -3.35 5.56 4.76
CA GLN A 92 -4.18 4.40 4.41
C GLN A 92 -3.38 3.41 3.56
N LEU A 93 -2.71 3.89 2.52
CA LEU A 93 -1.91 3.08 1.60
C LEU A 93 -0.69 2.49 2.31
N LEU A 94 0.07 3.28 3.07
CA LEU A 94 1.22 2.77 3.84
C LEU A 94 0.83 1.60 4.76
N ARG A 95 -0.29 1.71 5.49
CA ARG A 95 -0.76 0.63 6.38
C ARG A 95 -1.23 -0.59 5.60
N HIS A 96 -1.89 -0.38 4.47
CA HIS A 96 -2.34 -1.45 3.57
C HIS A 96 -1.14 -2.22 3.02
N GLU A 97 -0.17 -1.54 2.41
CA GLU A 97 1.03 -2.18 1.87
C GLU A 97 1.88 -2.85 2.95
N THR A 98 1.87 -2.30 4.16
CA THR A 98 2.48 -2.95 5.33
C THR A 98 1.77 -4.27 5.65
N GLY A 99 0.46 -4.35 5.50
CA GLY A 99 -0.29 -5.60 5.64
C GLY A 99 0.24 -6.68 4.71
N HIS A 100 0.36 -6.40 3.41
CA HIS A 100 0.97 -7.33 2.46
C HIS A 100 2.40 -7.69 2.85
N ALA A 101 3.24 -6.70 3.15
CA ALA A 101 4.63 -6.96 3.48
C ALA A 101 4.81 -7.80 4.76
N ILE A 102 3.95 -7.64 5.77
CA ILE A 102 3.91 -8.50 6.96
C ILE A 102 3.41 -9.90 6.61
N ASN A 103 2.37 -10.02 5.79
CA ASN A 103 1.89 -11.31 5.28
C ASN A 103 3.06 -12.08 4.67
N TYR A 104 3.78 -11.42 3.76
CA TYR A 104 4.93 -11.90 2.99
C TYR A 104 6.14 -12.26 3.84
N ALA A 105 6.51 -11.40 4.79
CA ALA A 105 7.66 -11.60 5.66
C ALA A 105 7.51 -12.84 6.53
N PHE A 106 6.32 -13.10 7.07
CA PHE A 106 6.08 -14.18 8.02
C PHE A 106 5.41 -15.42 7.43
N ARG A 107 5.12 -15.41 6.12
CA ARG A 107 4.39 -16.49 5.45
C ARG A 107 3.03 -16.80 6.08
N LEU A 108 2.29 -15.75 6.44
CA LEU A 108 1.03 -15.94 7.18
C LEU A 108 -0.04 -16.62 6.32
N TRP A 109 -0.05 -16.37 5.02
CA TRP A 109 -0.96 -17.00 4.07
C TRP A 109 -0.82 -18.52 3.95
N GLU A 110 0.29 -19.10 4.41
CA GLU A 110 0.50 -20.55 4.46
C GLU A 110 -0.21 -21.19 5.68
N GLN A 111 -0.62 -20.38 6.67
CA GLN A 111 -1.25 -20.91 7.89
C GLN A 111 -2.70 -21.33 7.63
N PRO A 112 -3.15 -22.51 8.10
CA PRO A 112 -4.51 -22.99 7.89
C PRO A 112 -5.59 -21.99 8.31
N GLY A 113 -5.44 -21.40 9.51
CA GLY A 113 -6.37 -20.39 10.02
C GLY A 113 -6.44 -19.12 9.15
N TRP A 114 -5.38 -18.77 8.41
CA TRP A 114 -5.43 -17.62 7.50
C TRP A 114 -6.35 -17.93 6.32
N LYS A 115 -6.20 -19.13 5.74
CA LYS A 115 -7.03 -19.62 4.63
C LYS A 115 -8.50 -19.77 5.04
N GLU A 116 -8.77 -20.21 6.26
CA GLU A 116 -10.14 -20.30 6.80
C GLU A 116 -10.82 -18.93 6.91
N VAL A 117 -10.06 -17.91 7.32
CA VAL A 117 -10.59 -16.57 7.61
C VAL A 117 -10.74 -15.71 6.34
N PHE A 118 -9.74 -15.73 5.45
CA PHE A 118 -9.67 -14.87 4.26
C PHE A 118 -9.99 -15.62 2.95
N GLY A 119 -9.84 -16.95 2.95
CA GLY A 119 -9.96 -17.78 1.76
C GLY A 119 -8.60 -18.12 1.14
N PRO A 120 -8.58 -18.84 0.01
CA PRO A 120 -7.35 -19.32 -0.61
C PRO A 120 -6.53 -18.18 -1.24
N PHE A 121 -5.28 -18.03 -0.77
CA PHE A 121 -4.30 -17.08 -1.31
C PHE A 121 -3.98 -17.31 -2.80
N SER A 122 -4.11 -18.55 -3.29
CA SER A 122 -3.83 -18.91 -4.68
C SER A 122 -4.91 -18.48 -5.68
N LYS A 123 -5.92 -17.71 -5.25
CA LYS A 123 -6.93 -17.20 -6.17
C LYS A 123 -6.26 -16.30 -7.22
N PRO A 124 -6.71 -16.36 -8.49
CA PRO A 124 -6.18 -15.44 -9.49
C PRO A 124 -6.60 -14.01 -9.14
N TYR A 125 -5.64 -13.09 -9.22
CA TYR A 125 -5.93 -11.66 -9.18
C TYR A 125 -6.75 -11.28 -10.40
N ARG A 126 -7.87 -10.58 -10.17
CA ARG A 126 -8.74 -10.07 -11.24
C ARG A 126 -8.62 -8.56 -11.32
N ASP A 127 -8.36 -8.05 -12.51
CA ASP A 127 -8.32 -6.61 -12.76
C ASP A 127 -9.70 -5.98 -12.59
N VAL A 128 -10.74 -6.69 -13.05
CA VAL A 128 -12.14 -6.32 -12.88
C VAL A 128 -12.85 -7.33 -11.99
N PHE A 129 -13.50 -6.84 -10.94
CA PHE A 129 -14.35 -7.65 -10.06
C PHE A 129 -15.62 -6.89 -9.71
N HIS A 130 -16.67 -7.64 -9.34
CA HIS A 130 -17.98 -7.11 -8.99
C HIS A 130 -18.17 -7.22 -7.47
N PRO A 131 -17.85 -6.16 -6.71
CA PRO A 131 -18.04 -6.15 -5.27
C PRO A 131 -19.52 -6.14 -4.89
N ASN A 132 -19.83 -6.66 -3.70
CA ASN A 132 -21.10 -6.42 -3.03
C ASN A 132 -20.95 -5.25 -2.03
N PRO A 133 -21.47 -4.04 -2.33
CA PRO A 133 -21.31 -2.87 -1.45
C PRO A 133 -21.97 -3.00 -0.07
N TRP A 134 -22.95 -3.89 0.05
CA TRP A 134 -23.72 -4.13 1.27
C TRP A 134 -23.11 -5.21 2.16
N SER A 135 -22.04 -5.86 1.72
CA SER A 135 -21.38 -6.90 2.50
C SER A 135 -20.80 -6.34 3.81
N ARG A 136 -21.18 -6.95 4.92
CA ARG A 136 -20.64 -6.67 6.27
C ARG A 136 -19.48 -7.60 6.65
N ARG A 137 -19.01 -8.43 5.72
CA ARG A 137 -17.91 -9.40 5.92
C ARG A 137 -16.52 -8.78 5.70
N PHE A 138 -16.45 -7.53 5.26
CA PHE A 138 -15.21 -6.84 4.92
C PHE A 138 -15.08 -5.54 5.67
N VAL A 139 -13.84 -5.14 5.95
CA VAL A 139 -13.57 -3.84 6.55
C VAL A 139 -13.74 -2.75 5.49
N ARG A 140 -13.75 -1.50 5.95
CA ARG A 140 -13.83 -0.31 5.10
C ARG A 140 -12.66 0.58 5.47
N HIS A 141 -11.60 0.55 4.65
CA HIS A 141 -10.35 1.28 4.88
C HIS A 141 -10.00 2.18 3.70
N ILE A 142 -9.48 1.64 2.60
CA ILE A 142 -9.20 2.46 1.40
C ILE A 142 -10.53 2.90 0.77
N CYS A 143 -10.62 4.18 0.40
CA CYS A 143 -11.78 4.73 -0.29
C CYS A 143 -11.44 5.63 -1.49
N SER A 144 -10.15 5.88 -1.73
CA SER A 144 -9.63 6.75 -2.79
C SER A 144 -9.58 6.08 -4.17
N CYS A 145 -9.77 4.76 -4.26
CA CYS A 145 -9.78 4.01 -5.51
C CYS A 145 -11.21 3.92 -6.12
N PRO A 146 -11.35 3.56 -7.41
CA PRO A 146 -12.66 3.41 -8.07
C PRO A 146 -13.63 2.46 -7.33
N TYR A 147 -13.07 1.42 -6.70
CA TYR A 147 -13.82 0.43 -5.92
C TYR A 147 -14.22 0.92 -4.51
N ARG A 148 -13.79 2.13 -4.11
CA ARG A 148 -14.08 2.75 -2.80
C ARG A 148 -13.88 1.74 -1.65
N TYR A 149 -14.84 1.67 -0.73
CA TYR A 149 -14.84 0.81 0.46
C TYR A 149 -14.96 -0.70 0.18
N THR A 150 -14.92 -1.13 -1.08
CA THR A 150 -15.08 -2.54 -1.46
C THR A 150 -13.77 -3.20 -1.89
N TYR A 151 -12.67 -2.46 -1.83
CA TYR A 151 -11.35 -2.93 -2.28
C TYR A 151 -10.93 -4.26 -1.63
N ALA A 152 -11.23 -4.45 -0.35
CA ALA A 152 -11.01 -5.69 0.40
C ALA A 152 -11.64 -6.95 -0.25
N GLN A 153 -12.63 -6.81 -1.14
CA GLN A 153 -13.29 -7.95 -1.80
C GLN A 153 -12.54 -8.44 -3.04
N LYS A 154 -11.52 -7.70 -3.51
CA LYS A 154 -10.80 -7.99 -4.76
C LYS A 154 -10.08 -9.34 -4.70
N HIS A 155 -9.39 -9.61 -3.59
CA HIS A 155 -8.61 -10.83 -3.41
C HIS A 155 -8.42 -11.11 -1.90
N PRO A 156 -8.29 -12.38 -1.44
CA PRO A 156 -8.05 -12.69 -0.02
C PRO A 156 -6.86 -11.96 0.61
N ASP A 157 -5.82 -11.68 -0.18
CA ASP A 157 -4.66 -10.93 0.30
C ASP A 157 -4.99 -9.45 0.53
N GLU A 158 -5.84 -8.84 -0.33
CA GLU A 158 -6.35 -7.47 -0.15
C GLU A 158 -7.26 -7.38 1.09
N ASP A 159 -8.08 -8.39 1.31
CA ASP A 159 -8.92 -8.51 2.51
C ASP A 159 -8.07 -8.55 3.79
N PHE A 160 -6.97 -9.30 3.76
CA PHE A 160 -6.00 -9.32 4.85
C PHE A 160 -5.33 -7.96 5.04
N ALA A 161 -4.80 -7.36 3.97
CA ALA A 161 -4.10 -6.07 4.03
C ALA A 161 -5.00 -4.94 4.55
N GLU A 162 -6.24 -4.85 4.07
CA GLU A 162 -7.24 -3.90 4.56
C GLU A 162 -7.59 -4.16 6.03
N THR A 163 -7.79 -5.43 6.42
CA THR A 163 -8.09 -5.81 7.80
C THR A 163 -6.94 -5.45 8.75
N PHE A 164 -5.71 -5.74 8.34
CA PHE A 164 -4.48 -5.36 9.06
C PHE A 164 -4.39 -3.85 9.22
N ALA A 165 -4.64 -3.08 8.16
CA ALA A 165 -4.54 -1.63 8.19
C ALA A 165 -5.55 -1.00 9.17
N VAL A 166 -6.78 -1.51 9.25
CA VAL A 166 -7.79 -1.09 10.25
C VAL A 166 -7.37 -1.43 11.67
N TRP A 167 -6.80 -2.63 11.87
CA TRP A 167 -6.31 -3.09 13.18
C TRP A 167 -5.12 -2.25 13.68
N LEU A 168 -4.19 -1.91 12.77
CA LEU A 168 -2.99 -1.11 13.06
C LEU A 168 -3.34 0.36 13.34
N THR A 169 -4.33 0.91 12.63
CA THR A 169 -4.70 2.33 12.72
C THR A 169 -4.99 2.74 14.18
N PRO A 170 -4.23 3.70 14.75
CA PRO A 170 -4.46 4.18 16.11
C PRO A 170 -5.87 4.72 16.30
N ARG A 171 -6.47 4.44 17.46
CA ARG A 171 -7.81 4.94 17.83
C ARG A 171 -8.90 4.63 16.80
N SER A 172 -8.72 3.62 15.93
CA SER A 172 -9.72 3.24 14.92
C SER A 172 -11.06 2.79 15.52
N GLY A 173 -11.06 2.43 16.81
CA GLY A 173 -12.26 2.00 17.53
C GLY A 173 -12.93 0.79 16.89
N TRP A 174 -12.16 -0.04 16.17
CA TRP A 174 -12.68 -1.09 15.30
C TRP A 174 -13.62 -2.06 16.02
N ARG A 175 -13.38 -2.34 17.30
CA ARG A 175 -14.25 -3.18 18.15
C ARG A 175 -15.67 -2.60 18.30
N ARG A 176 -15.78 -1.27 18.34
CA ARG A 176 -17.06 -0.55 18.38
C ARG A 176 -17.62 -0.37 16.97
N LYS A 177 -16.79 0.08 16.02
CA LYS A 177 -17.18 0.37 14.62
C LYS A 177 -17.79 -0.85 13.92
N TYR A 178 -17.24 -2.04 14.14
CA TYR A 178 -17.68 -3.29 13.51
C TYR A 178 -18.47 -4.19 14.47
N ARG A 179 -19.03 -3.63 15.56
CA ARG A 179 -19.89 -4.39 16.46
C ARG A 179 -21.09 -4.93 15.69
N GLY A 180 -21.37 -6.23 15.82
CA GLY A 180 -22.46 -6.91 15.12
C GLY A 180 -22.21 -7.16 13.62
N TRP A 181 -21.01 -6.84 13.10
CA TRP A 181 -20.63 -7.19 11.73
C TRP A 181 -19.77 -8.45 11.72
N PRO A 182 -19.98 -9.41 10.79
CA PRO A 182 -19.18 -10.63 10.71
C PRO A 182 -17.67 -10.40 10.56
N VAL A 183 -17.26 -9.27 9.96
CA VAL A 183 -15.84 -8.89 9.80
C VAL A 183 -15.08 -8.79 11.14
N ILE A 184 -15.80 -8.63 12.27
CA ILE A 184 -15.16 -8.55 13.59
C ILE A 184 -14.30 -9.78 13.89
N GLU A 185 -14.66 -10.95 13.37
CA GLU A 185 -13.88 -12.17 13.54
C GLU A 185 -12.53 -12.11 12.80
N LYS A 186 -12.46 -11.47 11.63
CA LYS A 186 -11.20 -11.24 10.91
C LYS A 186 -10.27 -10.32 11.71
N LEU A 187 -10.82 -9.24 12.27
CA LEU A 187 -10.06 -8.31 13.11
C LEU A 187 -9.56 -8.97 14.40
N ARG A 188 -10.38 -9.82 15.03
CA ARG A 188 -9.97 -10.63 16.19
C ARG A 188 -8.90 -11.65 15.82
N TYR A 189 -9.01 -12.27 14.65
CA TYR A 189 -8.00 -13.18 14.12
C TYR A 189 -6.67 -12.47 13.90
N VAL A 190 -6.66 -11.33 13.21
CA VAL A 190 -5.44 -10.51 13.01
C VAL A 190 -4.85 -10.08 14.35
N ASP A 191 -5.66 -9.65 15.33
CA ASP A 191 -5.19 -9.26 16.66
C ASP A 191 -4.46 -10.41 17.37
N ARG A 192 -4.98 -11.65 17.30
CA ARG A 192 -4.29 -12.84 17.84
C ARG A 192 -3.05 -13.21 17.04
N LEU A 193 -3.13 -13.14 15.71
CA LEU A 193 -2.04 -13.49 14.81
C LEU A 193 -0.83 -12.58 15.01
N MET A 194 -1.05 -11.27 15.14
CA MET A 194 0.01 -10.29 15.37
C MET A 194 0.69 -10.47 16.72
N ARG A 195 -0.07 -10.82 17.78
CA ARG A 195 0.52 -11.19 19.08
C ARG A 195 1.36 -12.46 18.99
N LYS A 196 0.96 -13.44 18.18
CA LYS A 196 1.71 -14.68 18.00
C LYS A 196 3.07 -14.44 17.34
N ILE A 197 3.15 -13.55 16.35
CA ILE A 197 4.40 -13.23 15.63
C ILE A 197 5.24 -12.15 16.32
N CYS A 198 4.72 -11.53 17.39
CA CYS A 198 5.49 -10.60 18.23
C CYS A 198 6.77 -11.29 18.73
N GLY A 199 7.92 -10.64 18.58
CA GLY A 199 9.23 -11.19 18.93
C GLY A 199 9.74 -12.31 18.01
N GLN A 200 9.01 -12.67 16.94
CA GLN A 200 9.51 -13.63 15.96
C GLN A 200 10.29 -12.93 14.85
N GLU A 201 11.30 -13.64 14.35
CA GLU A 201 12.06 -13.23 13.18
C GLU A 201 11.26 -13.48 11.88
N PRO A 202 11.29 -12.55 10.91
CA PRO A 202 10.64 -12.75 9.62
C PRO A 202 11.33 -13.86 8.83
N ARG A 203 10.54 -14.71 8.18
CA ARG A 203 11.01 -15.81 7.31
C ARG A 203 11.58 -15.33 5.98
N CYS A 204 11.14 -14.15 5.52
CA CYS A 204 11.65 -13.50 4.33
C CYS A 204 11.88 -12.01 4.63
N ARG A 205 13.00 -11.47 4.16
CA ARG A 205 13.37 -10.05 4.36
C ARG A 205 13.62 -9.30 3.05
N ARG A 206 13.79 -10.00 1.93
CA ARG A 206 14.25 -9.44 0.65
C ARG A 206 13.64 -10.20 -0.52
N GLY A 207 13.63 -9.57 -1.68
CA GLY A 207 13.26 -10.17 -2.95
C GLY A 207 13.44 -9.17 -4.09
N ARG A 208 12.95 -9.53 -5.28
CA ARG A 208 13.07 -8.70 -6.48
C ARG A 208 12.11 -7.50 -6.40
N LEU A 209 12.64 -6.30 -6.61
CA LEU A 209 11.83 -5.08 -6.68
C LEU A 209 11.12 -4.99 -8.04
N VAL A 210 9.96 -4.34 -8.06
CA VAL A 210 9.22 -4.03 -9.29
C VAL A 210 9.38 -2.54 -9.58
N ASN A 211 9.88 -2.22 -10.77
CA ASN A 211 10.06 -0.85 -11.30
C ASN A 211 10.77 0.15 -10.36
N PRO A 212 11.83 -0.23 -9.61
CA PRO A 212 12.49 0.71 -8.73
C PRO A 212 13.00 1.93 -9.51
N VAL A 213 12.98 3.13 -8.91
CA VAL A 213 13.32 4.41 -9.58
C VAL A 213 14.62 4.38 -10.37
N ARG A 214 15.64 3.65 -9.88
CA ARG A 214 16.94 3.47 -10.56
C ARG A 214 16.83 2.80 -11.94
N GLU A 215 15.78 2.01 -12.17
CA GLU A 215 15.47 1.29 -13.41
C GLU A 215 14.48 2.10 -14.30
N LEU A 216 13.90 3.20 -13.80
CA LEU A 216 13.01 4.08 -14.57
C LEU A 216 13.82 5.03 -15.46
N THR A 217 14.24 4.50 -16.61
CA THR A 217 15.12 5.19 -17.57
C THR A 217 14.42 6.21 -18.46
N MET A 218 13.10 6.21 -18.53
CA MET A 218 12.34 7.14 -19.37
C MET A 218 12.33 8.57 -18.80
N PRO A 219 12.23 9.60 -19.66
CA PRO A 219 11.93 10.97 -19.23
C PRO A 219 10.61 11.05 -18.45
N LEU A 220 10.54 11.94 -17.45
CA LEU A 220 9.33 12.14 -16.65
C LEU A 220 8.13 12.56 -17.52
N ALA A 221 8.35 13.38 -18.56
CA ALA A 221 7.31 13.72 -19.53
C ALA A 221 6.75 12.49 -20.26
N GLU A 222 7.61 11.53 -20.59
CA GLU A 222 7.19 10.31 -21.27
C GLU A 222 6.39 9.39 -20.35
N HIS A 223 6.76 9.29 -19.08
CA HIS A 223 6.00 8.56 -18.07
C HIS A 223 4.53 9.03 -18.02
N TYR A 224 4.30 10.34 -17.94
CA TYR A 224 2.95 10.89 -17.93
C TYR A 224 2.20 10.68 -19.26
N ARG A 225 2.87 10.83 -20.40
CA ARG A 225 2.26 10.51 -21.72
C ARG A 225 1.80 9.05 -21.80
N ARG A 226 2.62 8.11 -21.33
CA ARG A 226 2.29 6.68 -21.31
C ARG A 226 1.14 6.36 -20.36
N GLN A 227 1.08 7.01 -19.19
CA GLN A 227 -0.05 6.86 -18.27
C GLN A 227 -1.35 7.37 -18.90
N ALA A 228 -1.36 8.58 -19.47
CA ALA A 228 -2.54 9.13 -20.14
C ALA A 228 -3.05 8.24 -21.28
N GLY A 229 -2.14 7.67 -22.08
CA GLY A 229 -2.49 6.74 -23.17
C GLY A 229 -3.07 5.41 -22.70
N LYS A 230 -2.79 4.98 -21.46
CA LYS A 230 -3.44 3.81 -20.85
C LYS A 230 -4.86 4.12 -20.40
N TYR A 231 -5.07 5.28 -19.76
CA TYR A 231 -6.41 5.70 -19.31
C TYR A 231 -7.36 6.03 -20.47
N GLY A 232 -6.85 6.63 -21.55
CA GLY A 232 -7.64 6.95 -22.75
C GLY A 232 -8.06 5.74 -23.61
N ARG A 233 -7.52 4.55 -23.34
CA ARG A 233 -7.89 3.29 -24.02
C ARG A 233 -8.87 2.43 -23.21
N THR A 234 -9.16 2.82 -21.98
CA THR A 234 -10.07 2.13 -21.06
C THR A 234 -11.36 2.91 -20.78
N GLY A 235 -11.58 4.01 -21.50
CA GLY A 235 -12.79 4.84 -21.44
C GLY A 235 -13.70 4.62 -22.63
#